data_AF-A0A0B0NW48-F1
#
_entry.id   AF-A0A0B0NW48-F1
#
_cell.length_a   1.000
_cell.length_b   1.000
_cell.length_c   1.000
_cell.angle_alpha   90.00
_cell.angle_beta   90.00
_cell.angle_gamma   90.00
#
_symmetry.space_group_name_H-M   'P 1'
#
loop_
_entity.id
_entity.type
_entity.pdbx_description
1 polymer ?
#
loop_
_entity_poly.entity_id
_entity_poly.type
_entity_poly.pdbx_seq_one_letter_code
_entity_poly.pdbx_strand_id
1 'polypeptide(L)'
;MPKNGEDWPLVSDMVANNQRLLVFTSIQSKEASEGISYQGNYMVETQYGDSGMQAGSCSNRVESSSLDDKTKSLVLVNYFHSMSSKEKTCEDNSGDLINMLRTCYAAAGNGWANFVAVDYYKRSEGGGSFQAVDTFNGSYYVDVMIFMHAGSTSGARTP
;
A
#
# COMPACT_ATOMS: atom_id res chain seq x y z
N MET A 1 14.28 6.58 11.35
CA MET A 1 13.19 6.77 10.37
C MET A 1 12.69 8.20 10.49
N PRO A 2 12.43 8.89 9.36
CA PRO A 2 11.94 10.27 9.34
C PRO A 2 10.59 10.39 10.03
N LYS A 3 10.27 11.57 10.57
CA LYS A 3 8.98 11.84 11.25
C LYS A 3 8.41 13.17 10.78
N ASN A 4 7.12 13.40 11.04
CA ASN A 4 6.47 14.70 10.83
C ASN A 4 6.55 15.22 9.38
N GLY A 5 6.36 14.33 8.40
CA GLY A 5 6.37 14.71 6.99
C GLY A 5 7.77 14.86 6.37
N GLU A 6 8.83 14.56 7.12
CA GLU A 6 10.20 14.56 6.60
C GLU A 6 10.40 13.52 5.48
N ASP A 7 11.34 13.83 4.58
CA ASP A 7 11.68 12.98 3.45
C ASP A 7 12.33 11.67 3.90
N TRP A 8 11.98 10.59 3.18
CA TRP A 8 12.60 9.29 3.35
C TRP A 8 13.92 9.21 2.58
N PRO A 9 14.91 8.46 3.11
CA PRO A 9 16.15 8.22 2.37
C PRO A 9 15.85 7.60 1.01
N LEU A 10 16.66 7.94 0.02
CA LEU A 10 16.52 7.33 -1.30
C LEU A 10 16.80 5.83 -1.20
N VAL A 11 16.20 5.05 -2.10
CA VAL A 11 16.51 3.61 -2.21
C VAL A 11 18.00 3.40 -2.44
N SER A 12 18.68 4.27 -3.20
CA SER A 12 20.13 4.24 -3.39
C SER A 12 20.91 4.37 -2.09
N ASP A 13 20.45 5.22 -1.17
CA ASP A 13 21.11 5.46 0.12
C ASP A 13 20.89 4.29 1.05
N MET A 14 19.66 3.76 1.10
CA MET A 14 19.37 2.51 1.80
C MET A 14 20.23 1.38 1.23
N VAL A 15 20.38 1.33 -0.10
CA VAL A 15 21.24 0.37 -0.81
C VAL A 15 22.69 0.47 -0.34
N ALA A 16 23.28 1.66 -0.41
CA ALA A 16 24.65 1.94 -0.02
C ALA A 16 24.93 1.63 1.46
N ASN A 17 23.94 1.85 2.35
CA ASN A 17 24.06 1.60 3.78
C ASN A 17 23.65 0.17 4.20
N ASN A 18 23.44 -0.75 3.25
CA ASN A 18 22.99 -2.13 3.52
C ASN A 18 21.67 -2.23 4.33
N GLN A 19 20.77 -1.26 4.16
CA GLN A 19 19.43 -1.26 4.73
C GLN A 19 18.42 -1.71 3.67
N ARG A 20 17.58 -2.71 3.96
CA ARG A 20 16.69 -3.33 2.95
C ARG A 20 15.26 -3.57 3.45
N LEU A 21 15.00 -3.32 4.72
CA LEU A 21 13.75 -3.72 5.35
C LEU A 21 13.24 -2.60 6.25
N LEU A 22 11.99 -2.23 6.03
CA LEU A 22 11.19 -1.41 6.94
C LEU A 22 10.12 -2.32 7.54
N VAL A 23 10.00 -2.31 8.86
CA VAL A 23 8.99 -3.10 9.58
C VAL A 23 8.22 -2.16 10.49
N PHE A 24 6.90 -2.23 10.37
CA PHE A 24 5.99 -1.48 11.22
C PHE A 24 5.07 -2.44 11.98
N THR A 25 4.60 -1.98 13.13
CA THR A 25 3.53 -2.64 13.91
C THR A 25 2.26 -1.81 13.81
N SER A 26 1.11 -2.48 13.75
CA SER A 26 -0.21 -1.86 13.87
C SER A 26 -0.66 -1.66 15.31
N ILE A 27 0.13 -2.10 16.29
CA ILE A 27 -0.17 -1.97 17.73
C ILE A 27 0.81 -0.97 18.36
N GLN A 28 0.30 0.15 18.84
CA GLN A 28 1.11 1.25 19.38
C GLN A 28 2.02 0.81 20.54
N SER A 29 1.51 -0.02 21.47
CA SER A 29 2.29 -0.46 22.63
C SER A 29 3.54 -1.29 22.26
N LYS A 30 3.54 -1.95 21.08
CA LYS A 30 4.67 -2.73 20.60
C LYS A 30 5.88 -1.87 20.21
N GLU A 31 5.69 -0.58 19.97
CA GLU A 31 6.82 0.33 19.76
C GLU A 31 7.68 0.44 21.02
N ALA A 32 7.05 0.55 22.19
CA ALA A 32 7.76 0.60 23.46
C ALA A 32 8.24 -0.78 23.93
N SER A 33 7.45 -1.85 23.72
CA SER A 33 7.79 -3.18 24.26
C SER A 33 8.67 -4.03 23.33
N GLU A 34 8.59 -3.86 22.02
CA GLU A 34 9.31 -4.69 21.03
C GLU A 34 10.29 -3.87 20.17
N GLY A 35 10.27 -2.53 20.26
CA GLY A 35 11.11 -1.65 19.45
C GLY A 35 10.70 -1.58 17.97
N ILE A 36 9.56 -2.17 17.60
CA ILE A 36 9.02 -2.13 16.24
C ILE A 36 8.19 -0.85 16.09
N SER A 37 8.53 -0.01 15.14
CA SER A 37 7.91 1.31 15.01
C SER A 37 6.42 1.24 14.68
N TYR A 38 5.62 2.05 15.36
CA TYR A 38 4.17 2.07 15.18
C TYR A 38 3.80 2.75 13.87
N GLN A 39 3.05 2.07 13.00
CA GLN A 39 2.76 2.54 11.64
C GLN A 39 2.08 3.91 11.61
N GLY A 40 1.14 4.18 12.54
CA GLY A 40 0.38 5.44 12.58
C GLY A 40 1.24 6.68 12.86
N ASN A 41 2.49 6.50 13.27
CA ASN A 41 3.44 7.60 13.39
C ASN A 41 3.99 8.07 12.03
N TYR A 42 3.97 7.21 11.00
CA TYR A 42 4.70 7.41 9.75
C TYR A 42 3.82 7.43 8.50
N MET A 43 2.69 6.72 8.52
CA MET A 43 1.83 6.56 7.34
C MET A 43 0.35 6.83 7.64
N VAL A 44 -0.36 7.30 6.62
CA VAL A 44 -1.82 7.20 6.54
C VAL A 44 -2.20 5.86 5.92
N GLU A 45 -3.31 5.27 6.36
CA GLU A 45 -3.79 3.96 5.92
C GLU A 45 -5.24 4.08 5.44
N THR A 46 -5.54 3.52 4.25
CA THR A 46 -6.92 3.47 3.74
C THR A 46 -7.71 2.35 4.40
N GLN A 47 -9.04 2.51 4.44
CA GLN A 47 -9.94 1.48 4.92
C GLN A 47 -9.74 0.18 4.13
N TYR A 48 -9.74 -0.96 4.83
CA TYR A 48 -9.68 -2.29 4.22
C TYR A 48 -11.07 -2.92 4.13
N GLY A 49 -11.16 -4.05 3.42
CA GLY A 49 -12.40 -4.80 3.24
C GLY A 49 -13.32 -4.14 2.22
N ASP A 50 -14.56 -4.64 2.16
CA ASP A 50 -15.52 -4.22 1.12
C ASP A 50 -15.85 -2.72 1.18
N SER A 51 -15.79 -2.13 2.38
CA SER A 51 -15.97 -0.69 2.57
C SER A 51 -14.82 0.15 1.99
N GLY A 52 -13.62 -0.41 1.93
CA GLY A 52 -12.42 0.22 1.35
C GLY A 52 -12.29 0.06 -0.17
N MET A 53 -13.07 -0.84 -0.77
CA MET A 53 -13.01 -1.13 -2.21
C MET A 53 -14.06 -0.39 -3.05
N GLN A 54 -14.77 0.58 -2.47
CA GLN A 54 -15.83 1.31 -3.16
C GLN A 54 -15.28 2.17 -4.30
N ALA A 55 -15.69 1.88 -5.54
CA ALA A 55 -15.23 2.61 -6.72
C ALA A 55 -15.45 4.12 -6.59
N GLY A 56 -14.39 4.91 -6.83
CA GLY A 56 -14.42 6.37 -6.77
C GLY A 56 -14.43 6.97 -5.36
N SER A 57 -14.35 6.16 -4.30
CA SER A 57 -14.23 6.62 -2.93
C SER A 57 -12.99 6.03 -2.27
N CYS A 58 -12.28 6.83 -1.49
CA CYS A 58 -11.15 6.38 -0.68
C CYS A 58 -11.20 7.05 0.68
N SER A 59 -11.49 6.25 1.71
CA SER A 59 -11.55 6.70 3.11
C SER A 59 -10.34 6.21 3.89
N ASN A 60 -9.94 6.97 4.92
CA ASN A 60 -8.98 6.47 5.89
C ASN A 60 -9.61 5.36 6.72
N ARG A 61 -8.75 4.46 7.19
CA ARG A 61 -9.08 3.56 8.29
C ARG A 61 -9.39 4.38 9.55
N VAL A 62 -10.34 3.91 10.37
CA VAL A 62 -10.78 4.62 11.59
C VAL A 62 -9.63 4.95 12.55
N GLU A 63 -8.67 4.06 12.69
CA GLU A 63 -7.50 4.24 13.56
C GLU A 63 -6.37 5.07 12.93
N SER A 64 -6.49 5.44 11.64
CA SER A 64 -5.53 6.25 10.91
C SER A 64 -5.87 7.74 10.98
N SER A 65 -4.84 8.60 10.89
CA SER A 65 -4.99 10.01 10.51
C SER A 65 -5.77 10.17 9.20
N SER A 66 -6.27 11.38 8.94
CA SER A 66 -6.87 11.74 7.64
C SER A 66 -5.86 11.51 6.52
N LEU A 67 -6.32 11.11 5.33
CA LEU A 67 -5.43 10.73 4.22
C LEU A 67 -4.56 11.90 3.74
N ASP A 68 -5.00 13.13 3.94
CA ASP A 68 -4.30 14.36 3.56
C ASP A 68 -3.36 14.90 4.66
N ASP A 69 -3.20 14.18 5.79
CA ASP A 69 -2.31 14.56 6.89
C ASP A 69 -0.83 14.57 6.43
N LYS A 70 -0.34 15.77 6.15
CA LYS A 70 1.05 16.01 5.70
C LYS A 70 2.11 15.75 6.77
N THR A 71 1.73 15.46 8.01
CA THR A 71 2.68 14.99 9.03
C THR A 71 3.08 13.52 8.84
N LYS A 72 2.39 12.80 7.94
CA LYS A 72 2.72 11.44 7.53
C LYS A 72 3.27 11.46 6.11
N SER A 73 4.51 11.01 5.94
CA SER A 73 5.17 11.02 4.62
C SER A 73 4.82 9.78 3.78
N LEU A 74 4.22 8.76 4.39
CA LEU A 74 3.92 7.50 3.73
C LEU A 74 2.42 7.25 3.58
N VAL A 75 2.03 6.56 2.51
CA VAL A 75 0.64 6.18 2.23
C VAL A 75 0.56 4.66 2.01
N LEU A 76 -0.29 3.99 2.79
CA LEU A 76 -0.65 2.58 2.63
C LEU A 76 -2.07 2.47 2.08
N VAL A 77 -2.22 1.88 0.90
CA VAL A 77 -3.51 1.57 0.30
C VAL A 77 -3.86 0.10 0.51
N ASN A 78 -4.93 -0.15 1.25
CA ASN A 78 -5.54 -1.47 1.38
C ASN A 78 -6.57 -1.67 0.26
N TYR A 79 -6.40 -2.70 -0.57
CA TYR A 79 -7.34 -3.06 -1.63
C TYR A 79 -7.54 -4.58 -1.70
N PHE A 80 -8.39 -5.07 -0.80
CA PHE A 80 -8.79 -6.46 -0.71
C PHE A 80 -10.13 -6.58 0.04
N HIS A 81 -10.88 -7.63 -0.29
CA HIS A 81 -12.20 -7.90 0.27
C HIS A 81 -12.12 -8.32 1.74
N SER A 82 -13.22 -8.15 2.48
CA SER A 82 -13.28 -8.61 3.88
C SER A 82 -13.10 -10.13 3.98
N MET A 83 -13.55 -10.85 2.95
CA MET A 83 -13.33 -12.28 2.77
C MET A 83 -12.48 -12.50 1.53
N SER A 84 -11.27 -13.01 1.71
CA SER A 84 -10.36 -13.28 0.59
C SER A 84 -10.96 -14.31 -0.38
N SER A 85 -10.91 -14.04 -1.68
CA SER A 85 -11.36 -14.97 -2.72
C SER A 85 -10.40 -14.98 -3.90
N LYS A 86 -9.73 -16.12 -4.13
CA LYS A 86 -8.80 -16.31 -5.25
C LYS A 86 -9.45 -16.08 -6.61
N GLU A 87 -10.74 -16.37 -6.72
CA GLU A 87 -11.52 -16.20 -7.96
C GLU A 87 -11.71 -14.72 -8.29
N LYS A 88 -12.04 -13.91 -7.27
CA LYS A 88 -12.23 -12.46 -7.40
C LYS A 88 -10.95 -11.71 -7.62
N THR A 89 -9.85 -12.22 -7.09
CA THR A 89 -8.56 -11.55 -7.19
C THR A 89 -8.10 -11.23 -8.62
N CYS A 90 -8.56 -11.96 -9.62
CA CYS A 90 -8.20 -11.62 -11.01
C CYS A 90 -8.98 -10.42 -11.56
N GLU A 91 -10.19 -10.15 -11.06
CA GLU A 91 -10.90 -8.88 -11.26
C GLU A 91 -10.23 -7.79 -10.42
N ASP A 92 -10.01 -8.05 -9.13
CA ASP A 92 -9.53 -7.01 -8.21
C ASP A 92 -8.14 -6.52 -8.60
N ASN A 93 -7.20 -7.44 -8.85
CA ASN A 93 -5.85 -7.10 -9.32
C ASN A 93 -5.82 -6.78 -10.83
N SER A 94 -6.72 -5.94 -11.33
CA SER A 94 -6.76 -5.50 -12.73
C SER A 94 -6.87 -3.97 -12.82
N GLY A 95 -7.63 -3.44 -13.77
CA GLY A 95 -7.89 -2.01 -13.91
C GLY A 95 -8.52 -1.37 -12.67
N ASP A 96 -9.32 -2.13 -11.90
CA ASP A 96 -10.01 -1.62 -10.71
C ASP A 96 -9.02 -1.22 -9.60
N LEU A 97 -7.97 -2.01 -9.38
CA LEU A 97 -6.87 -1.66 -8.48
C LEU A 97 -6.17 -0.35 -8.91
N ILE A 98 -5.91 -0.19 -10.21
CA ILE A 98 -5.26 1.04 -10.73
C ILE A 98 -6.17 2.25 -10.55
N ASN A 99 -7.47 2.09 -10.78
CA ASN A 99 -8.47 3.14 -10.56
C ASN A 99 -8.57 3.52 -9.08
N MET A 100 -8.49 2.55 -8.17
CA MET A 100 -8.47 2.81 -6.73
C MET A 100 -7.21 3.58 -6.33
N LEU A 101 -6.03 3.20 -6.83
CA LEU A 101 -4.79 3.92 -6.54
C LEU A 101 -4.85 5.39 -6.97
N ARG A 102 -5.46 5.71 -8.11
CA ARG A 102 -5.68 7.09 -8.56
C ARG A 102 -6.69 7.84 -7.69
N THR A 103 -7.77 7.17 -7.29
CA THR A 103 -8.76 7.73 -6.35
C THR A 103 -8.09 8.11 -5.03
N CYS A 104 -7.32 7.18 -4.45
CA CYS A 104 -6.61 7.39 -3.21
C CYS A 104 -5.47 8.42 -3.34
N TYR A 105 -4.80 8.52 -4.48
CA TYR A 105 -3.83 9.59 -4.74
C TYR A 105 -4.46 10.98 -4.59
N ALA A 106 -5.65 11.19 -5.16
CA ALA A 106 -6.36 12.46 -5.00
C ALA A 106 -6.78 12.69 -3.54
N ALA A 107 -7.30 11.66 -2.86
CA ALA A 107 -7.72 11.73 -1.46
C ALA A 107 -6.54 11.97 -0.49
N ALA A 108 -5.35 11.49 -0.81
CA ALA A 108 -4.12 11.71 -0.04
C ALA A 108 -3.44 13.07 -0.32
N GLY A 109 -4.16 14.00 -0.93
CA GLY A 109 -3.66 15.32 -1.29
C GLY A 109 -2.48 15.24 -2.26
N ASN A 110 -2.64 14.43 -3.32
CA ASN A 110 -1.64 14.19 -4.37
C ASN A 110 -0.40 13.41 -3.90
N GLY A 111 -0.53 12.59 -2.85
CA GLY A 111 0.50 11.65 -2.42
C GLY A 111 0.26 10.28 -3.05
N TRP A 112 1.24 9.77 -3.81
CA TRP A 112 1.18 8.39 -4.31
C TRP A 112 1.32 7.40 -3.16
N ALA A 113 0.71 6.22 -3.32
CA ALA A 113 0.93 5.10 -2.40
C ALA A 113 2.43 4.75 -2.34
N ASN A 114 2.93 4.47 -1.14
CA ASN A 114 4.24 3.85 -0.94
C ASN A 114 4.10 2.33 -0.80
N PHE A 115 2.93 1.88 -0.35
CA PHE A 115 2.61 0.47 -0.18
C PHE A 115 1.19 0.21 -0.65
N VAL A 116 0.98 -0.94 -1.26
CA VAL A 116 -0.35 -1.46 -1.58
C VAL A 116 -0.49 -2.88 -1.04
N ALA A 117 -1.57 -3.13 -0.30
CA ALA A 117 -1.93 -4.44 0.20
C ALA A 117 -3.07 -5.02 -0.66
N VAL A 118 -2.86 -6.22 -1.19
CA VAL A 118 -3.83 -6.95 -2.00
C VAL A 118 -3.87 -8.42 -1.59
N ASP A 119 -5.02 -9.07 -1.80
CA ASP A 119 -5.12 -10.52 -1.73
C ASP A 119 -4.56 -11.18 -3.00
N TYR A 120 -4.00 -12.38 -2.84
CA TYR A 120 -3.47 -13.29 -3.89
C TYR A 120 -2.91 -12.59 -5.13
N TYR A 121 -1.93 -11.69 -4.97
CA TYR A 121 -1.37 -10.85 -6.05
C TYR A 121 -1.27 -11.57 -7.41
N LYS A 122 -1.76 -10.94 -8.47
CA LYS A 122 -1.86 -11.54 -9.81
C LYS A 122 -1.47 -10.55 -10.89
N ARG A 123 -0.96 -11.09 -12.02
CA ARG A 123 -0.80 -10.34 -13.28
C ARG A 123 -2.14 -10.06 -13.96
N SER A 124 -3.15 -10.88 -13.68
CA SER A 124 -4.51 -10.74 -14.19
C SER A 124 -4.55 -10.52 -15.71
N GLU A 125 -5.00 -9.35 -16.18
CA GLU A 125 -5.08 -8.97 -17.60
C GLU A 125 -3.71 -8.66 -18.25
N GLY A 126 -2.61 -8.94 -17.57
CA GLY A 126 -1.24 -8.82 -18.07
C GLY A 126 -0.32 -7.98 -17.19
N GLY A 127 -0.88 -7.00 -16.46
CA GLY A 127 -0.16 -6.11 -15.53
C GLY A 127 -0.51 -6.34 -14.06
N GLY A 128 -1.79 -6.15 -13.71
CA GLY A 128 -2.34 -6.38 -12.38
C GLY A 128 -1.55 -5.75 -11.24
N SER A 129 -1.27 -6.49 -10.17
CA SER A 129 -0.57 -5.94 -8.99
C SER A 129 0.86 -5.46 -9.33
N PHE A 130 1.48 -5.97 -10.39
CA PHE A 130 2.80 -5.50 -10.82
C PHE A 130 2.69 -4.12 -11.49
N GLN A 131 1.70 -3.93 -12.35
CA GLN A 131 1.40 -2.62 -12.93
C GLN A 131 0.99 -1.60 -11.87
N ALA A 132 0.32 -2.03 -10.79
CA ALA A 132 0.02 -1.17 -9.65
C ALA A 132 1.30 -0.59 -9.04
N VAL A 133 2.30 -1.44 -8.78
CA VAL A 133 3.62 -1.04 -8.28
C VAL A 133 4.31 -0.08 -9.27
N ASP A 134 4.34 -0.43 -10.56
CA ASP A 134 4.91 0.44 -11.60
C ASP A 134 4.21 1.81 -11.67
N THR A 135 2.91 1.88 -11.37
CA THR A 135 2.12 3.12 -11.44
C THR A 135 2.56 4.13 -10.39
N PHE A 136 2.72 3.71 -9.13
CA PHE A 136 3.14 4.63 -8.07
C PHE A 136 4.66 4.80 -8.00
N ASN A 137 5.45 3.86 -8.53
CA ASN A 137 6.92 4.00 -8.65
C ASN A 137 7.34 4.81 -9.88
N GLY A 138 6.57 4.76 -10.97
CA GLY A 138 6.84 5.51 -12.20
C GLY A 138 6.74 7.03 -12.05
N SER A 139 6.26 7.51 -10.89
CA SER A 139 6.26 8.92 -10.54
C SER A 139 7.53 9.33 -9.76
N TYR A 140 8.12 8.47 -8.93
CA TYR A 140 9.43 8.64 -8.26
C TYR A 140 9.99 7.27 -7.83
N TYR A 141 11.30 7.04 -8.06
CA TYR A 141 12.04 5.78 -7.82
C TYR A 141 11.97 5.23 -6.38
N VAL A 142 10.88 4.58 -5.98
CA VAL A 142 10.78 3.88 -4.68
C VAL A 142 10.04 2.55 -4.80
N ASP A 143 10.75 1.45 -4.99
CA ASP A 143 10.15 0.11 -5.01
C ASP A 143 9.83 -0.39 -3.59
N VAL A 144 8.56 -0.33 -3.14
CA VAL A 144 8.13 -1.19 -2.03
C VAL A 144 6.68 -1.70 -2.22
N MET A 145 6.53 -3.03 -2.24
CA MET A 145 5.25 -3.72 -2.16
C MET A 145 5.17 -4.44 -0.81
N ILE A 146 4.11 -4.25 -0.04
CA ILE A 146 3.86 -5.01 1.19
C ILE A 146 2.87 -6.13 0.88
N PHE A 147 3.35 -7.39 0.98
CA PHE A 147 2.54 -8.58 0.80
C PHE A 147 1.83 -8.94 2.12
N MET A 148 0.50 -8.80 2.17
CA MET A 148 -0.27 -9.12 3.38
C MET A 148 -0.85 -10.54 3.41
N HIS A 149 -0.77 -11.34 2.33
CA HIS A 149 -1.10 -12.78 2.40
C HIS A 149 -0.33 -13.64 1.39
N ALA A 150 0.27 -14.73 1.89
CA ALA A 150 1.01 -15.70 1.09
C ALA A 150 0.05 -16.62 0.31
N GLY A 151 0.01 -16.50 -1.01
CA GLY A 151 -0.70 -17.44 -1.89
C GLY A 151 -0.19 -17.40 -3.34
N SER A 152 0.55 -18.46 -3.72
CA SER A 152 1.05 -18.90 -5.04
C SER A 152 1.02 -17.94 -6.25
N THR A 153 2.21 -17.71 -6.84
CA THR A 153 2.42 -17.37 -8.27
C THR A 153 1.82 -18.45 -9.19
N SER A 154 1.45 -18.24 -10.45
CA SER A 154 1.04 -17.08 -11.26
C SER A 154 0.43 -17.66 -12.56
N GLY A 155 -0.52 -16.92 -13.15
CA GLY A 155 -1.05 -17.13 -14.49
C GLY A 155 -1.81 -15.87 -14.90
N ALA A 156 -1.64 -15.40 -16.14
CA ALA A 156 -2.55 -14.39 -16.68
C ALA A 156 -3.94 -15.00 -16.84
N ARG A 157 -5.00 -14.19 -16.79
CA ARG A 157 -6.33 -14.65 -17.19
C ARG A 157 -6.24 -15.01 -18.68
N THR A 158 -6.44 -16.27 -19.04
CA THR A 158 -6.80 -16.60 -20.42
C THR A 158 -8.23 -16.11 -20.68
N PRO A 159 -8.51 -15.53 -21.85
CA PRO A 159 -9.85 -15.09 -22.23
C PRO A 159 -10.89 -16.22 -22.11
#